data_AF-A0A661N6J1-F1
#
_entry.id   AF-A0A661N6J1-F1
#
_cell.length_a   1.000
_cell.length_b   1.000
_cell.length_c   1.000
_cell.angle_alpha   90.00
_cell.angle_beta   90.00
_cell.angle_gamma   90.00
#
_symmetry.space_group_name_H-M   'P 1'
#
loop_
_entity.id
_entity.type
_entity.pdbx_description
1 polymer ?
#
loop_
_entity_poly.entity_id
_entity_poly.type
_entity_poly.pdbx_seq_one_letter_code
_entity_poly.pdbx_strand_id
1 'polypeptide(L)'
;MVGALALVTTPSDAATEVQGSQVQALSTMSGEGYTVTVQDVIGSVGAEAPIVVIIKATGQYKVNAKYPHKLKLAEPPAGLELPKRMLKRADGSLDDEKTFTFSIPAKATRAGSFTVSGKLKFSVCDATSCLIKKEALQATVTAK
;
A
#
# COMPACT_ATOMS: atom_id res chain seq x y z
N MET A 1 -5.20 37.00 -43.35
CA MET A 1 -4.41 36.06 -42.55
C MET A 1 -5.19 35.83 -41.27
N VAL A 2 -6.12 34.87 -41.23
CA VAL A 2 -5.94 33.41 -41.05
C VAL A 2 -5.20 33.07 -39.75
N GLY A 3 -5.98 32.54 -38.79
CA GLY A 3 -5.56 31.54 -37.81
C GLY A 3 -5.02 32.06 -36.48
N ALA A 4 -5.31 31.48 -35.32
CA ALA A 4 -6.27 30.45 -34.93
C ALA A 4 -6.31 30.48 -33.40
N LEU A 5 -7.50 30.30 -32.81
CA LEU A 5 -7.68 29.92 -31.41
C LEU A 5 -6.92 28.61 -31.15
N ALA A 6 -6.14 28.56 -30.07
CA ALA A 6 -5.74 27.31 -29.44
C ALA A 6 -6.20 27.36 -27.97
N LEU A 7 -7.40 26.80 -27.75
CA LEU A 7 -7.85 26.33 -26.45
C LEU A 7 -6.96 25.15 -26.05
N VAL A 8 -6.10 25.34 -25.04
CA VAL A 8 -5.40 24.22 -24.41
C VAL A 8 -6.29 23.72 -23.27
N THR A 9 -7.12 22.74 -23.57
CA THR A 9 -7.76 21.86 -22.58
C THR A 9 -6.72 20.87 -22.07
N THR A 10 -6.24 21.05 -20.85
CA THR A 10 -5.56 19.99 -20.11
C THR A 10 -6.60 19.13 -19.39
N PRO A 11 -6.48 17.79 -19.43
CA PRO A 11 -7.41 16.89 -18.76
C PRO A 11 -7.27 16.96 -17.23
N SER A 12 -8.44 16.96 -16.60
CA SER A 12 -8.69 16.83 -15.18
C SER A 12 -8.24 15.46 -14.66
N ASP A 13 -6.98 15.33 -14.24
CA ASP A 13 -6.60 14.32 -13.25
C ASP A 13 -7.00 14.84 -11.87
N ALA A 14 -8.21 14.47 -11.45
CA ALA A 14 -8.64 14.61 -10.07
C ALA A 14 -7.91 13.57 -9.20
N ALA A 15 -6.60 13.76 -9.02
CA ALA A 15 -5.88 13.16 -7.92
C ALA A 15 -6.42 13.80 -6.64
N THR A 16 -7.21 13.03 -5.90
CA THR A 16 -7.61 13.41 -4.55
C THR A 16 -6.34 13.61 -3.73
N GLU A 17 -6.05 14.86 -3.37
CA GLU A 17 -5.00 15.23 -2.43
C GLU A 17 -5.29 14.59 -1.08
N VAL A 18 -4.55 13.53 -0.76
CA VAL A 18 -4.30 13.18 0.63
C VAL A 18 -3.21 14.13 1.10
N GLN A 19 -3.61 15.20 1.78
CA GLN A 19 -2.73 16.30 2.20
C GLN A 19 -1.42 15.78 2.82
N GLY A 20 -0.30 16.11 2.18
CA GLY A 20 1.07 15.99 2.71
C GLY A 20 1.84 14.73 2.33
N SER A 21 1.22 13.72 1.72
CA SER A 21 1.86 12.43 1.44
C SER A 21 1.79 12.08 -0.05
N GLN A 22 2.93 12.10 -0.74
CA GLN A 22 3.01 11.68 -2.15
C GLN A 22 3.38 10.21 -2.26
N VAL A 23 2.67 9.48 -3.12
CA VAL A 23 2.99 8.08 -3.45
C VAL A 23 4.26 8.05 -4.31
N GLN A 24 5.28 7.33 -3.87
CA GLN A 24 6.48 7.03 -4.66
C GLN A 24 6.42 5.58 -5.16
N ALA A 25 7.45 5.18 -5.92
CA ALA A 25 7.67 3.89 -6.55
C ALA A 25 6.90 2.71 -5.94
N LEU A 26 6.29 1.92 -6.83
CA LEU A 26 5.53 0.73 -6.48
C LEU A 26 6.41 -0.50 -6.63
N SER A 27 6.52 -1.29 -5.57
CA SER A 27 7.07 -2.64 -5.64
C SER A 27 5.93 -3.63 -5.79
N THR A 28 5.92 -4.45 -6.84
CA THR A 28 4.90 -5.49 -7.05
C THR A 28 5.52 -6.87 -7.05
N MET A 29 4.94 -7.77 -6.26
CA MET A 29 5.26 -9.19 -6.22
C MET A 29 4.05 -9.98 -6.68
N SER A 30 4.28 -11.02 -7.45
CA SER A 30 3.21 -11.86 -7.99
C SER A 30 3.40 -13.29 -7.54
N GLY A 31 2.30 -13.97 -7.25
CA GLY A 31 2.29 -15.40 -7.00
C GLY A 31 1.02 -16.03 -7.55
N GLU A 32 0.84 -17.30 -7.24
CA GLU A 32 -0.34 -18.04 -7.71
C GLU A 32 -1.63 -17.45 -7.10
N GLY A 33 -2.47 -16.88 -7.96
CA GLY A 33 -3.77 -16.34 -7.61
C GLY A 33 -3.76 -14.93 -6.99
N TYR A 34 -2.61 -14.24 -6.98
CA TYR A 34 -2.54 -12.87 -6.45
C TYR A 34 -1.37 -12.04 -6.98
N THR A 35 -1.47 -10.73 -6.75
CA THR A 35 -0.36 -9.78 -6.69
C THR A 35 -0.38 -9.06 -5.34
N VAL A 36 0.79 -8.69 -4.83
CA VAL A 36 0.95 -7.78 -3.70
C VAL A 36 1.73 -6.57 -4.18
N THR A 37 1.15 -5.39 -4.03
CA THR A 37 1.78 -4.11 -4.32
C THR A 37 2.05 -3.37 -3.02
N VAL A 38 3.29 -2.91 -2.85
CA VAL A 38 3.71 -2.05 -1.74
C VAL A 38 4.05 -0.69 -2.31
N GLN A 39 3.46 0.36 -1.72
CA GLN A 39 3.69 1.73 -2.14
C GLN A 39 4.71 2.39 -1.22
N ASP A 40 5.80 2.88 -1.81
CA ASP A 40 6.71 3.79 -1.11
C ASP A 40 6.01 5.13 -0.89
N VAL A 41 6.40 5.85 0.16
CA VAL A 41 5.72 7.08 0.57
C VAL A 41 6.72 8.21 0.82
N ILE A 42 6.41 9.40 0.30
CA ILE A 42 7.11 10.63 0.61
C ILE A 42 6.21 11.48 1.51
N GLY A 43 6.68 11.84 2.70
CA GLY A 43 5.97 12.69 3.64
C GLY A 43 6.84 13.80 4.22
N SER A 44 6.23 14.68 5.01
CA SER A 44 6.93 15.71 5.77
C SER A 44 7.41 15.16 7.12
N VAL A 45 8.55 15.66 7.62
CA VAL A 45 8.99 15.35 8.98
C VAL A 45 7.91 15.74 10.01
N GLY A 46 7.60 14.83 10.93
CA GLY A 46 6.62 15.03 11.99
C GLY A 46 5.16 14.83 11.55
N ALA A 47 4.89 14.69 10.25
CA ALA A 47 3.57 14.35 9.72
C ALA A 47 3.41 12.82 9.58
N GLU A 48 2.16 12.36 9.63
CA GLU A 48 1.85 10.98 9.28
C GLU A 48 1.84 10.82 7.76
N ALA A 49 2.50 9.77 7.28
CA ALA A 49 2.63 9.41 5.87
C ALA A 49 2.39 7.90 5.75
N PRO A 50 1.16 7.46 5.45
CA PRO A 50 0.81 6.05 5.51
C PRO A 50 1.44 5.25 4.37
N ILE A 51 2.04 4.11 4.71
CA ILE A 51 2.48 3.11 3.72
C ILE A 51 1.27 2.27 3.32
N VAL A 52 1.05 2.11 2.01
CA VAL A 52 -0.08 1.34 1.48
C VAL A 52 0.40 -0.01 0.97
N VAL A 53 -0.26 -1.08 1.41
CA VAL A 53 -0.04 -2.45 0.92
C VAL A 53 -1.34 -2.99 0.35
N ILE A 54 -1.34 -3.34 -0.93
CA ILE A 54 -2.51 -3.80 -1.67
C ILE A 54 -2.31 -5.27 -2.04
N ILE A 55 -3.26 -6.11 -1.66
CA ILE A 55 -3.39 -7.49 -2.12
C ILE A 55 -4.48 -7.50 -3.17
N LYS A 56 -4.15 -8.00 -4.37
CA LYS A 56 -5.13 -8.17 -5.45
C LYS A 56 -5.15 -9.63 -5.88
N ALA A 57 -6.29 -10.30 -5.72
CA ALA A 57 -6.50 -11.64 -6.24
C ALA A 57 -6.58 -11.61 -7.78
N THR A 58 -6.06 -12.65 -8.43
CA THR A 58 -5.98 -12.76 -9.89
C THR A 58 -6.72 -14.00 -10.40
N GLY A 59 -7.07 -14.02 -11.68
CA GLY A 59 -7.81 -15.14 -12.29
C GLY A 59 -9.14 -15.40 -11.59
N GLN A 60 -9.48 -16.68 -11.35
CA GLN A 60 -10.68 -17.08 -10.62
C GLN A 60 -10.64 -16.86 -9.10
N TYR A 61 -9.49 -16.46 -8.53
CA TYR A 61 -9.35 -16.30 -7.09
C TYR A 61 -9.97 -15.00 -6.58
N LYS A 62 -10.43 -15.01 -5.32
CA LYS A 62 -10.89 -13.84 -4.58
C LYS A 62 -10.21 -13.77 -3.22
N VAL A 63 -10.16 -12.59 -2.60
CA VAL A 63 -9.62 -12.46 -1.24
C VAL A 63 -10.52 -13.21 -0.28
N ASN A 64 -9.92 -14.05 0.57
CA ASN A 64 -10.66 -14.76 1.59
C ASN A 64 -11.09 -13.81 2.70
N ALA A 65 -12.29 -13.23 2.61
CA ALA A 65 -12.80 -12.34 3.63
C ALA A 65 -12.77 -13.00 5.02
N LYS A 66 -13.03 -14.30 5.16
CA LYS A 66 -13.09 -14.97 6.47
C LYS A 66 -11.71 -15.24 7.09
N TYR A 67 -10.63 -15.11 6.32
CA TYR A 67 -9.28 -15.36 6.82
C TYR A 67 -8.77 -14.22 7.71
N PRO A 68 -8.06 -14.52 8.81
CA PRO A 68 -7.44 -13.50 9.64
C PRO A 68 -6.17 -12.97 8.96
N HIS A 69 -6.33 -12.16 7.91
CA HIS A 69 -5.22 -11.44 7.25
C HIS A 69 -4.42 -10.65 8.28
N LYS A 70 -3.09 -10.74 8.20
CA LYS A 70 -2.18 -10.14 9.17
C LYS A 70 -0.95 -9.59 8.48
N LEU A 71 -0.53 -8.40 8.89
CA LEU A 71 0.75 -7.82 8.54
C LEU A 71 1.52 -7.50 9.82
N LYS A 72 2.69 -8.14 9.97
CA LYS A 72 3.62 -7.90 11.08
C LYS A 72 4.83 -7.14 10.58
N LEU A 73 5.04 -5.93 11.07
CA LEU A 73 6.19 -5.10 10.76
C LEU A 73 7.35 -5.43 11.71
N ALA A 74 8.58 -5.23 11.22
CA ALA A 74 9.79 -5.30 12.04
C ALA A 74 9.89 -4.09 13.00
N GLU A 75 10.95 -4.06 13.81
CA GLU A 75 11.31 -2.85 14.55
C GLU A 75 11.65 -1.73 13.53
N PRO A 76 11.10 -0.52 13.67
CA PRO A 76 11.44 0.56 12.77
C PRO A 76 12.90 1.01 12.97
N PRO A 77 13.56 1.51 11.92
CA PRO A 77 14.86 2.16 12.06
C PRO A 77 14.76 3.45 12.89
N ALA A 78 15.89 3.88 13.45
CA ALA A 78 15.95 5.12 14.23
C ALA A 78 15.54 6.35 13.39
N GLY A 79 14.55 7.09 13.89
CA GLY A 79 13.97 8.25 13.20
C GLY A 79 12.64 7.97 12.52
N LEU A 80 12.09 6.76 12.63
CA LEU A 80 10.77 6.39 12.14
C LEU A 80 9.92 5.79 13.26
N GLU A 81 8.71 6.30 13.42
CA GLU A 81 7.69 5.76 14.31
C GLU A 81 6.68 4.95 13.50
N LEU A 82 6.37 3.75 13.98
CA LEU A 82 5.28 2.91 13.48
C LEU A 82 4.32 2.65 14.65
N PRO A 83 3.31 3.52 14.87
CA PRO A 83 2.38 3.42 16.00
C PRO A 83 1.68 2.06 16.09
N LYS A 84 1.54 1.38 14.95
CA LYS A 84 0.95 0.05 14.85
C LYS A 84 1.81 -0.88 13.99
N ARG A 85 2.42 -1.88 14.64
CA ARG A 85 3.29 -2.87 13.98
C ARG A 85 2.64 -4.22 13.70
N MET A 86 1.44 -4.42 14.24
CA MET A 86 0.63 -5.61 13.99
C MET A 86 -0.73 -5.18 13.48
N LEU A 87 -0.91 -5.26 12.17
CA LEU A 87 -2.19 -5.03 11.52
C LEU A 87 -2.89 -6.37 11.35
N LYS A 88 -4.16 -6.41 11.73
CA LYS A 88 -5.08 -7.54 11.54
C LYS A 88 -6.09 -7.15 10.47
N ARG A 89 -6.90 -8.12 10.00
CA ARG A 89 -7.95 -7.87 9.00
C ARG A 89 -8.81 -6.62 9.28
N ALA A 90 -9.16 -6.36 10.55
CA ALA A 90 -9.96 -5.18 10.93
C ALA A 90 -9.26 -3.83 10.74
N ASP A 91 -7.95 -3.84 10.53
CA ASP A 91 -7.10 -2.67 10.29
C ASP A 91 -6.83 -2.44 8.79
N GLY A 92 -7.43 -3.27 7.93
CA GLY A 92 -7.42 -3.10 6.50
C GLY A 92 -8.84 -3.01 5.95
N SER A 93 -8.92 -2.73 4.66
CA SER A 93 -10.18 -2.63 3.93
C SER A 93 -10.27 -3.75 2.91
N LEU A 94 -11.43 -4.39 2.82
CA LEU A 94 -11.78 -5.23 1.67
C LEU A 94 -12.54 -4.31 0.70
N ASP A 95 -11.82 -3.74 -0.25
CA ASP A 95 -12.35 -2.73 -1.17
C ASP A 95 -13.36 -3.37 -2.15
N ASP A 96 -13.07 -4.60 -2.56
CA ASP A 96 -13.95 -5.46 -3.36
C ASP A 96 -13.59 -6.95 -3.13
N GLU A 97 -14.24 -7.88 -3.83
CA GLU A 97 -13.93 -9.32 -3.66
C GLU A 97 -12.48 -9.69 -4.05
N LYS A 98 -11.82 -8.91 -4.89
CA LYS A 98 -10.45 -9.13 -5.38
C LYS A 98 -9.42 -8.32 -4.60
N THR A 99 -9.78 -7.23 -3.94
CA THR A 99 -8.81 -6.24 -3.44
C THR A 99 -8.91 -6.08 -1.92
N PHE A 100 -7.78 -6.24 -1.24
CA PHE A 100 -7.64 -5.96 0.19
C PHE A 100 -6.43 -5.07 0.46
N THR A 101 -6.65 -3.99 1.21
CA THR A 101 -5.66 -2.94 1.41
C THR A 101 -5.35 -2.76 2.90
N PHE A 102 -4.08 -2.67 3.24
CA PHE A 102 -3.59 -2.21 4.54
C PHE A 102 -3.00 -0.80 4.40
N SER A 103 -3.41 0.11 5.29
CA SER A 103 -2.75 1.41 5.48
C SER A 103 -2.00 1.41 6.80
N ILE A 104 -0.68 1.54 6.72
CA ILE A 104 0.22 1.49 7.87
C ILE A 104 0.57 2.93 8.24
N PRO A 105 0.16 3.43 9.43
CA PRO A 105 0.57 4.75 9.86
C PRO A 105 2.08 4.74 10.09
N ALA A 106 2.79 5.66 9.43
CA ALA A 106 4.22 5.88 9.62
C ALA A 106 4.47 7.36 9.83
N LYS A 107 5.36 7.69 10.75
CA LYS A 107 5.71 9.07 11.07
C LYS A 107 7.21 9.19 11.23
N ALA A 108 7.86 9.95 10.36
CA ALA A 108 9.29 10.20 10.47
C ALA A 108 9.53 11.35 11.46
N THR A 109 10.53 11.21 12.32
CA THR A 109 10.93 12.23 13.30
C THR A 109 12.12 13.07 12.83
N ARG A 110 12.70 12.72 11.67
CA ARG A 110 13.75 13.49 10.99
C ARG A 110 13.69 13.26 9.47
N ALA A 111 14.30 14.15 8.71
CA ALA A 111 14.43 13.98 7.27
C ALA A 111 15.34 12.79 6.94
N GLY A 112 15.07 12.12 5.83
CA GLY A 112 15.83 10.96 5.37
C GLY A 112 14.96 9.88 4.74
N SER A 113 15.60 8.79 4.32
CA SER A 113 14.93 7.61 3.78
C SER A 113 15.01 6.46 4.79
N PHE A 114 13.88 5.82 5.06
CA PHE A 114 13.73 4.76 6.04
C PHE A 114 13.12 3.52 5.38
N THR A 115 13.78 2.37 5.54
CA THR A 115 13.23 1.10 5.07
C THR A 115 12.38 0.46 6.16
N VAL A 116 11.15 0.12 5.82
CA VAL A 116 10.23 -0.65 6.65
C VAL A 116 10.11 -2.05 6.09
N SER A 117 10.43 -3.06 6.90
CA SER A 117 10.26 -4.47 6.52
C SER A 117 9.09 -5.11 7.26
N GLY A 118 8.41 -6.05 6.62
CA GLY A 118 7.27 -6.74 7.20
C GLY A 118 7.06 -8.15 6.67
N LYS A 119 6.19 -8.89 7.35
CA LYS A 119 5.69 -10.20 6.94
C LYS A 119 4.18 -10.14 6.81
N LEU A 120 3.70 -10.29 5.57
CA LEU A 120 2.29 -10.36 5.23
C LEU A 120 1.85 -11.82 5.22
N LYS A 121 0.71 -12.11 5.84
CA LYS A 121 0.06 -13.41 5.81
C LYS A 121 -1.41 -13.21 5.43
N PHE A 122 -1.81 -13.82 4.33
CA PHE A 122 -3.13 -13.64 3.75
C PHE A 122 -3.60 -14.92 3.05
N SER A 123 -4.84 -14.89 2.55
CA SER A 123 -5.40 -16.00 1.80
C SER A 123 -6.28 -15.51 0.64
N VAL A 124 -6.15 -16.20 -0.49
CA VAL A 124 -7.06 -16.08 -1.64
C VAL A 124 -7.73 -17.43 -1.89
N CYS A 125 -8.98 -17.44 -2.33
CA CYS A 125 -9.74 -18.66 -2.58
C CYS A 125 -10.36 -18.65 -3.97
N ASP A 126 -10.46 -19.81 -4.60
CA ASP A 126 -11.34 -20.03 -5.73
C ASP A 126 -12.63 -20.74 -5.27
N ALA A 127 -13.35 -21.37 -6.19
CA ALA A 127 -14.59 -22.09 -5.89
C ALA A 127 -14.38 -23.38 -5.08
N THR A 128 -13.16 -23.92 -5.07
CA THR A 128 -12.85 -25.26 -4.56
C THR A 128 -11.92 -25.24 -3.36
N SER A 129 -10.98 -24.29 -3.30
CA SER A 129 -9.91 -24.28 -2.32
C SER A 129 -9.43 -22.86 -1.98
N CYS A 130 -8.71 -22.75 -0.87
CA CYS A 130 -8.08 -21.52 -0.42
C CYS A 130 -6.58 -21.70 -0.32
N LEU A 131 -5.83 -20.80 -0.93
CA LEU A 131 -4.38 -20.72 -0.81
C LEU A 131 -4.03 -19.76 0.33
N ILE A 132 -3.18 -20.20 1.24
CA ILE A 132 -2.60 -19.35 2.29
C ILE A 132 -1.19 -18.97 1.86
N LYS A 133 -0.91 -17.68 1.83
CA LYS A 133 0.36 -17.13 1.35
C LYS A 133 1.04 -16.32 2.46
N LYS A 134 2.37 -16.29 2.40
CA LYS A 134 3.22 -15.54 3.32
C LYS A 134 4.28 -14.82 2.49
N GLU A 135 4.27 -13.50 2.53
CA GLU A 135 5.21 -12.68 1.78
C GLU A 135 6.04 -11.80 2.71
N ALA A 136 7.32 -11.63 2.37
CA ALA A 136 8.14 -10.60 2.96
C ALA A 136 7.92 -9.30 2.16
N LEU A 137 7.72 -8.19 2.86
CA LEU A 137 7.50 -6.89 2.26
C LEU A 137 8.62 -5.93 2.66
N GLN A 138 8.93 -5.01 1.76
CA GLN A 138 9.76 -3.84 2.04
C GLN A 138 9.07 -2.61 1.45
N ALA A 139 9.06 -1.53 2.22
CA ALA A 139 8.59 -0.22 1.80
C ALA A 139 9.63 0.84 2.19
N THR A 140 9.69 1.91 1.41
CA THR A 140 10.52 3.07 1.71
C THR A 140 9.64 4.23 2.16
N VAL A 141 9.99 4.82 3.30
CA VAL A 141 9.43 6.09 3.77
C VAL A 141 10.50 7.15 3.58
N THR A 142 10.26 8.12 2.71
CA THR A 142 11.13 9.29 2.52
C THR A 142 10.50 10.49 3.21
N ALA A 143 11.20 11.06 4.18
CA ALA A 143 10.78 12.27 4.89
C ALA A 143 11.63 13.47 4.46
N LYS A 144 10.97 14.57 4.13
CA LYS A 144 11.61 15.84 3.75
C LYS A 144 11.07 17.02 4.52
#